data_AF-A0A091FUU2-F1
#
_entry.id   AF-A0A091FUU2-F1
#
_cell.length_a   1.000
_cell.length_b   1.000
_cell.length_c   1.000
_cell.angle_alpha   90.00
_cell.angle_beta   90.00
_cell.angle_gamma   90.00
#
_symmetry.space_group_name_H-M   'P 1'
#
loop_
_entity.id
_entity.type
_entity.pdbx_description
1 polymer ?
#
loop_
_entity_poly.entity_id
_entity_poly.type
_entity_poly.pdbx_seq_one_letter_code
_entity_poly.pdbx_strand_id
1 'polypeptide(L)'
;ADFVSLLPLEISCQIFGDLDAASLCRAAVTCKGWHRVIESSQWLWRHHCLSVRAVCQREVDCDRGNGYSWKITFLRNYWKSKVKQEWLSGKYSNIPSQNSLPEKSMYPMDVDTWGEILEAELER
;
A
#
# COMPACT_ATOMS: atom_id res chain seq x y z
N ALA A 1 -11.76 -14.44 24.84
CA ALA A 1 -10.31 -14.61 24.66
C ALA A 1 -9.94 -14.02 23.30
N ASP A 2 -8.78 -13.36 23.20
CA ASP A 2 -8.29 -12.78 21.95
C ASP A 2 -7.54 -13.86 21.14
N PHE A 3 -7.76 -13.96 19.83
CA PHE A 3 -7.07 -14.96 19.01
C PHE A 3 -5.55 -14.78 19.05
N VAL A 4 -5.06 -13.54 19.17
CA VAL A 4 -3.61 -13.26 19.25
C VAL A 4 -2.97 -13.88 20.50
N SER A 5 -3.77 -14.12 21.56
CA SER A 5 -3.33 -14.83 22.76
C SER A 5 -3.48 -16.35 22.68
N LEU A 6 -4.17 -16.86 21.66
CA LEU A 6 -4.53 -18.28 21.51
C LEU A 6 -3.76 -18.95 20.37
N LEU A 7 -3.38 -18.19 19.34
CA LEU A 7 -2.68 -18.69 18.16
C LEU A 7 -1.17 -18.42 18.26
N PRO A 8 -0.33 -19.24 17.60
CA PRO A 8 1.06 -18.90 17.36
C PRO A 8 1.20 -17.54 16.67
N LEU A 9 2.32 -16.86 16.91
CA LEU A 9 2.58 -15.52 16.39
C LEU A 9 2.56 -15.50 14.86
N GLU A 10 3.08 -16.56 14.24
CA GLU A 10 3.18 -16.72 12.78
C GLU A 10 1.79 -16.75 12.16
N ILE A 11 0.86 -17.50 12.74
CA ILE A 11 -0.52 -17.61 12.26
C ILE A 11 -1.23 -16.27 12.45
N SER A 12 -1.02 -15.61 13.59
CA SER A 12 -1.58 -14.27 13.83
C SER A 12 -1.07 -13.25 12.80
N CYS A 13 0.23 -13.29 12.48
CA CYS A 13 0.83 -12.43 11.45
C CYS A 13 0.28 -12.73 10.06
N GLN A 14 0.02 -13.99 9.72
CA GLN A 14 -0.57 -14.37 8.45
C GLN A 14 -2.00 -13.83 8.32
N ILE A 15 -2.84 -14.00 9.36
CA ILE A 15 -4.20 -13.43 9.39
C ILE A 15 -4.18 -11.91 9.18
N PHE A 16 -3.28 -11.19 9.85
CA PHE A 16 -3.15 -9.75 9.64
C PHE A 16 -2.56 -9.39 8.27
N GLY A 17 -1.68 -10.23 7.71
CA GLY A 17 -1.10 -10.02 6.38
C GLY A 17 -2.10 -10.12 5.23
N ASP A 18 -3.19 -10.87 5.41
CA ASP A 18 -4.28 -10.98 4.44
C ASP A 18 -5.22 -9.75 4.45
N LEU A 19 -5.08 -8.84 5.42
CA LEU A 19 -5.91 -7.64 5.50
C LEU A 19 -5.46 -6.57 4.51
N ASP A 20 -6.42 -5.85 3.92
CA ASP A 20 -6.09 -4.61 3.21
C ASP A 20 -5.57 -3.54 4.19
N ALA A 21 -4.85 -2.55 3.67
CA ALA A 21 -4.21 -1.53 4.51
C ALA A 21 -5.19 -0.81 5.44
N ALA A 22 -6.43 -0.58 4.98
CA ALA A 22 -7.46 0.06 5.78
C ALA A 22 -7.92 -0.84 6.93
N SER A 23 -8.15 -2.13 6.70
CA SER A 23 -8.51 -3.09 7.73
C SER A 23 -7.37 -3.34 8.70
N LEU A 24 -6.13 -3.38 8.21
CA LEU A 24 -4.94 -3.49 9.06
C LEU A 24 -4.81 -2.29 10.02
N CYS A 25 -5.03 -1.06 9.53
CA CYS A 25 -5.05 0.13 10.39
C CYS A 25 -6.15 0.04 11.47
N ARG A 26 -7.35 -0.42 11.11
CA ARG A 26 -8.44 -0.64 12.08
C ARG A 26 -8.08 -1.72 13.10
N ALA A 27 -7.47 -2.82 12.66
CA ALA A 27 -7.00 -3.88 13.54
C ALA A 27 -5.94 -3.37 14.52
N ALA A 28 -4.99 -2.56 14.05
CA ALA A 28 -3.91 -2.01 14.87
C ALA A 28 -4.39 -1.09 16.01
N VAL A 29 -5.60 -0.52 15.92
CA VAL A 29 -6.19 0.35 16.95
C VAL A 29 -7.25 -0.37 17.81
N THR A 30 -7.48 -1.66 17.59
CA THR A 30 -8.53 -2.42 18.28
C THR A 30 -8.15 -2.74 19.74
N CYS A 31 -6.93 -3.24 19.97
CA CYS A 31 -6.42 -3.53 21.31
C CYS A 31 -4.88 -3.51 21.37
N LYS A 32 -4.31 -3.46 22.57
CA LYS A 32 -2.85 -3.43 22.78
C LYS A 32 -2.14 -4.70 22.26
N GLY A 33 -2.80 -5.85 22.32
CA GLY A 33 -2.25 -7.12 21.82
C GLY A 33 -2.08 -7.12 20.31
N TRP A 34 -3.14 -6.75 19.59
CA TRP A 34 -3.14 -6.64 18.12
C TRP A 34 -2.15 -5.58 17.67
N HIS A 35 -2.19 -4.40 18.32
CA HIS A 35 -1.25 -3.33 18.06
C HIS A 35 0.19 -3.83 18.14
N ARG A 36 0.56 -4.54 19.22
CA ARG A 36 1.91 -5.07 19.41
C ARG A 36 2.30 -6.05 18.31
N VAL A 37 1.42 -6.97 17.92
CA VAL A 37 1.73 -7.95 16.85
C VAL A 37 1.89 -7.29 15.49
N ILE A 38 0.97 -6.40 15.12
CA ILE A 38 1.01 -5.69 13.84
C ILE A 38 2.26 -4.80 13.76
N GLU A 39 2.54 -4.03 14.80
CA GLU A 39 3.65 -3.07 14.82
C GLU A 39 5.03 -3.73 14.83
N SER A 40 5.18 -4.87 15.51
CA SER A 40 6.48 -5.55 15.65
C SER A 40 6.82 -6.49 14.50
N SER A 41 5.85 -6.85 13.65
CA SER A 41 6.05 -7.84 12.60
C SER A 41 6.71 -7.26 11.35
N GLN A 42 8.04 -7.40 11.23
CA GLN A 42 8.79 -7.03 10.03
C GLN A 42 8.32 -7.79 8.79
N TRP A 43 7.95 -9.06 8.95
CA TRP A 43 7.45 -9.89 7.84
C TRP A 43 6.15 -9.32 7.27
N LEU A 44 5.21 -8.92 8.13
CA LEU A 44 3.93 -8.37 7.73
C LEU A 44 4.12 -7.08 6.93
N TRP A 45 4.92 -6.15 7.45
CA TRP A 45 5.18 -4.89 6.74
C TRP A 45 5.94 -5.12 5.43
N ARG A 46 6.87 -6.09 5.40
CA ARG A 46 7.55 -6.49 4.16
C ARG A 46 6.56 -7.03 3.13
N HIS A 47 5.61 -7.86 3.54
CA HIS A 47 4.58 -8.42 2.65
C HIS A 47 3.76 -7.32 1.96
N HIS A 48 3.24 -6.36 2.73
CA HIS A 48 2.51 -5.22 2.16
C HIS A 48 3.41 -4.31 1.30
N CYS A 49 4.68 -4.11 1.71
CA CYS A 49 5.65 -3.37 0.91
C CYS A 49 5.88 -4.01 -0.48
N LEU A 50 5.95 -5.33 -0.56
CA LEU A 50 6.16 -6.01 -1.84
C LEU A 50 4.97 -5.83 -2.78
N SER A 51 3.74 -5.76 -2.25
CA SER A 51 2.56 -5.43 -3.04
C SER A 51 2.63 -4.00 -3.61
N VAL A 52 3.08 -3.04 -2.81
CA VAL A 52 3.31 -1.65 -3.26
C VAL A 52 4.46 -1.56 -4.27
N ARG A 53 5.52 -2.36 -4.08
CA ARG A 53 6.70 -2.42 -4.95
C ARG A 53 6.37 -2.89 -6.36
N ALA A 54 5.33 -3.72 -6.55
CA ALA A 54 4.89 -4.14 -7.87
C ALA A 54 4.45 -2.97 -8.77
N VAL A 55 4.13 -1.82 -8.18
CA VAL A 55 3.63 -0.61 -8.86
C VAL A 55 4.61 0.55 -8.76
N CYS A 56 5.18 0.75 -7.57
CA CYS A 56 6.12 1.81 -7.22
C CYS A 56 7.50 1.24 -6.90
N GLN A 57 8.09 0.50 -7.83
CA GLN A 57 9.37 -0.16 -7.61
C GLN A 57 10.48 0.84 -7.26
N ARG A 58 10.61 1.91 -8.06
CA ARG A 58 11.66 2.93 -7.90
C ARG A 58 11.62 3.58 -6.52
N GLU A 59 10.44 3.96 -6.06
CA GLU A 59 10.28 4.61 -4.76
C GLU A 59 10.51 3.67 -3.59
N VAL A 60 9.99 2.44 -3.67
CA VAL A 60 10.22 1.44 -2.64
C VAL A 60 11.72 1.12 -2.54
N ASP A 61 12.37 0.84 -3.67
CA ASP A 61 13.80 0.49 -3.68
C ASP A 61 14.67 1.65 -3.18
N CYS A 62 14.33 2.90 -3.50
CA CYS A 62 14.98 4.10 -2.96
C CYS A 62 14.82 4.21 -1.44
N ASP A 63 13.61 4.09 -0.90
CA ASP A 63 13.37 4.14 0.54
C ASP A 63 14.09 2.98 1.28
N ARG A 64 14.15 1.79 0.67
CA ARG A 64 14.92 0.65 1.22
C ARG A 64 16.42 0.94 1.22
N GLY A 65 16.95 1.50 0.13
CA GLY A 65 18.36 1.92 0.02
C GLY A 65 18.74 3.00 1.03
N ASN A 66 17.81 3.88 1.38
CA ASN A 66 17.97 4.92 2.40
C ASN A 66 17.82 4.41 3.85
N GLY A 67 17.61 3.10 4.04
CA GLY A 67 17.59 2.49 5.38
C GLY A 67 16.27 2.66 6.15
N TYR A 68 15.17 3.09 5.50
CA TYR A 68 13.87 3.11 6.16
C TYR A 68 13.42 1.69 6.57
N SER A 69 12.57 1.57 7.59
CA SER A 69 11.96 0.28 7.96
C SER A 69 10.86 -0.10 6.96
N TRP A 70 10.49 -1.39 6.89
CA TRP A 70 9.43 -1.85 5.97
C TRP A 70 8.11 -1.11 6.20
N LYS A 71 7.76 -0.85 7.47
CA LYS A 71 6.57 -0.07 7.81
C LYS A 71 6.63 1.34 7.23
N ILE A 72 7.75 2.04 7.43
CA ILE A 72 7.90 3.42 6.98
C ILE A 72 7.92 3.48 5.45
N THR A 73 8.64 2.56 4.79
CA THR A 73 8.62 2.42 3.32
C THR A 73 7.20 2.18 2.80
N PHE A 74 6.42 1.30 3.44
CA PHE A 74 5.04 1.03 3.03
C PHE A 74 4.18 2.30 3.15
N LEU A 75 4.20 2.96 4.30
CA LEU A 75 3.37 4.13 4.57
C LEU A 75 3.67 5.31 3.63
N ARG A 76 4.96 5.53 3.30
CA ARG A 76 5.38 6.59 2.37
C ARG A 76 4.89 6.38 0.95
N ASN A 77 4.75 5.11 0.53
CA ASN A 77 4.47 4.76 -0.86
C ASN A 77 3.05 4.25 -1.11
N TYR A 78 2.27 3.99 -0.06
CA TYR A 78 0.93 3.40 -0.18
C TYR A 78 -0.02 4.22 -1.06
N TRP A 79 -0.19 5.52 -0.75
CA TRP A 79 -1.12 6.36 -1.52
C TRP A 79 -0.67 6.57 -2.96
N LYS A 80 0.63 6.76 -3.17
CA LYS A 80 1.21 6.87 -4.50
C LYS A 80 0.91 5.61 -5.33
N SER A 81 1.23 4.44 -4.79
CA SER A 81 1.00 3.16 -5.44
C SER A 81 -0.49 2.89 -5.70
N LYS A 82 -1.37 3.23 -4.74
CA LYS A 82 -2.81 3.08 -4.92
C LYS A 82 -3.34 3.91 -6.08
N VAL A 83 -3.00 5.20 -6.14
CA VAL A 83 -3.45 6.08 -7.23
C VAL A 83 -2.85 5.61 -8.56
N LYS A 84 -1.54 5.32 -8.61
CA LYS A 84 -0.88 4.81 -9.81
C LYS A 84 -1.54 3.52 -10.32
N GLN A 85 -1.82 2.56 -9.45
CA GLN A 85 -2.48 1.31 -9.80
C GLN A 85 -3.90 1.54 -10.37
N GLU A 86 -4.66 2.48 -9.79
CA GLU A 86 -6.00 2.80 -10.30
C GLU A 86 -5.95 3.37 -11.72
N TRP A 87 -5.01 4.28 -11.99
CA TRP A 87 -4.77 4.77 -13.35
C TRP A 87 -4.35 3.64 -14.29
N LEU A 88 -3.32 2.87 -13.94
CA LEU A 88 -2.81 1.76 -14.75
C LEU A 88 -3.85 0.66 -15.00
N SER A 89 -4.82 0.47 -14.10
CA SER A 89 -5.92 -0.48 -14.30
C SER A 89 -6.91 -0.03 -15.39
N GLY A 90 -6.84 1.23 -15.83
CA GLY A 90 -7.79 1.83 -16.77
C GLY A 90 -9.09 2.26 -16.12
N LYS A 91 -9.12 2.37 -14.78
CA LYS A 91 -10.29 2.84 -14.02
C LYS A 91 -10.78 4.22 -14.50
N TYR A 92 -9.88 5.00 -15.11
CA TYR A 92 -10.10 6.38 -15.50
C TYR A 92 -9.99 6.65 -17.01
N SER A 93 -9.88 5.61 -17.86
CA SER A 93 -9.65 5.75 -19.30
C SER A 93 -10.80 6.39 -20.11
N ASN A 94 -12.03 6.34 -19.59
CA ASN A 94 -13.24 6.76 -20.34
C ASN A 94 -14.10 7.77 -19.56
N ILE A 95 -13.45 8.67 -18.83
CA ILE A 95 -14.17 9.66 -18.05
C ILE A 95 -14.66 10.79 -18.98
N PRO A 96 -15.96 11.12 -19.01
CA PRO A 96 -16.51 12.07 -19.97
C PRO A 96 -16.07 13.51 -19.72
N SER A 97 -15.68 13.84 -18.49
CA SER A 97 -15.19 15.16 -18.11
C SER A 97 -14.41 15.12 -16.80
N GLN A 98 -13.58 16.13 -16.56
CA GLN A 98 -12.83 16.28 -15.30
C GLN A 98 -13.73 16.22 -14.05
N ASN A 99 -14.95 16.75 -14.13
CA ASN A 99 -15.90 16.75 -12.99
C ASN A 99 -16.40 15.35 -12.61
N SER A 100 -16.16 14.36 -13.48
CA SER A 100 -16.55 12.97 -13.23
C SER A 100 -15.41 12.14 -12.60
N LEU A 101 -14.22 12.73 -12.42
CA LEU A 101 -13.12 12.10 -11.68
C LEU A 101 -13.43 12.06 -10.18
N PRO A 102 -13.19 10.92 -9.50
CA PRO A 102 -13.27 10.87 -8.04
C PRO A 102 -12.27 11.83 -7.38
N GLU A 103 -12.63 12.38 -6.23
CA GLU A 103 -11.80 13.34 -5.47
C GLU A 103 -10.40 12.80 -5.13
N LYS A 104 -10.26 11.47 -4.98
CA LYS A 104 -9.01 10.78 -4.64
C LYS A 104 -8.31 10.15 -5.84
N SER A 105 -8.58 10.65 -7.05
CA SER A 105 -7.96 10.20 -8.30
C SER A 105 -6.54 10.74 -8.51
N MET A 106 -6.11 11.75 -7.75
CA MET A 106 -4.80 12.39 -7.86
C MET A 106 -4.00 12.23 -6.56
N TYR A 107 -2.68 12.15 -6.70
CA TYR A 107 -1.71 12.21 -5.59
C TYR A 107 -0.47 12.96 -6.05
N PRO A 108 0.25 13.68 -5.17
CA PRO A 108 1.52 14.31 -5.55
C PRO A 108 2.53 13.26 -6.03
N MET A 109 2.86 13.28 -7.31
CA MET A 109 3.88 12.43 -7.94
C MET A 109 4.79 13.27 -8.84
N ASP A 110 5.99 12.76 -9.08
CA ASP A 110 6.95 13.39 -9.98
C ASP A 110 6.54 13.22 -11.46
N VAL A 111 7.16 14.03 -12.32
CA VAL A 111 6.88 14.04 -13.76
C VAL A 111 7.12 12.68 -14.40
N ASP A 112 8.14 11.94 -13.97
CA ASP A 112 8.47 10.61 -14.51
C ASP A 112 7.33 9.63 -14.20
N THR A 113 6.81 9.65 -12.98
CA THR A 113 5.70 8.78 -12.57
C THR A 113 4.42 9.05 -13.35
N TRP A 114 4.10 10.32 -13.60
CA TRP A 114 2.95 10.67 -14.44
C TRP A 114 3.19 10.34 -15.91
N GLY A 115 4.44 10.45 -16.38
CA GLY A 115 4.85 10.02 -17.72
C GLY A 115 4.63 8.52 -17.93
N GLU A 116 5.03 7.68 -16.97
CA GLU A 116 4.79 6.24 -17.01
C GLU A 116 3.29 5.90 -17.11
N ILE A 117 2.43 6.62 -16.38
CA ILE A 117 0.98 6.44 -16.43
C ILE A 117 0.42 6.86 -17.80
N LEU A 118 0.87 8.00 -18.33
CA LEU A 118 0.43 8.51 -19.63
C LEU A 118 0.83 7.55 -20.77
N GLU A 119 2.06 7.04 -20.76
CA GLU A 119 2.53 6.08 -21.76
C GLU A 119 1.66 4.82 -21.75
N ALA A 120 1.42 4.25 -20.57
CA ALA A 120 0.58 3.06 -20.42
C ALA A 120 -0.89 3.28 -20.87
N GLU A 121 -1.37 4.52 -20.83
CA GLU A 121 -2.70 4.87 -21.33
C GLU A 121 -2.72 5.03 -22.87
N LEU A 122 -1.65 5.57 -23.45
CA LEU A 122 -1.53 5.72 -24.91
C LEU A 122 -1.33 4.37 -25.64
N GLU A 123 -0.72 3.39 -24.97
CA GLU A 123 -0.48 2.05 -25.51
C GLU A 123 -1.71 1.11 -25.45
N ARG A 124 -2.83 1.54 -24.84
CA ARG A 124 -4.02 0.72 -24.60
C ARG A 124 -4.97 0.64 -25.81
#